data_AF-A0A3C0FJX5-F1
#
_entry.id   AF-A0A3C0FJX5-F1
#
_cell.length_a   1.000
_cell.length_b   1.000
_cell.length_c   1.000
_cell.angle_alpha   90.00
_cell.angle_beta   90.00
_cell.angle_gamma   90.00
#
_symmetry.space_group_name_H-M   'P 1'
#
loop_
_entity.id
_entity.type
_entity.pdbx_description
1 polymer ?
#
loop_
_entity_poly.entity_id
_entity_poly.type
_entity_poly.pdbx_seq_one_letter_code
_entity_poly.pdbx_strand_id
1 'polypeptide(L)'
;GLMQLMPATASYIGNTRYRGAKRAELYQPEINLSLGQKYVDHLLEQNGVDNGFLQLMAAYNGGIGNLGRWQKALKDNVDPLYFIESIPSRETRLFIERVMANLWMYRSRFGQETPSLDLLAAGEWPTYQPQDQDTERGLRAQR
;
A
#
# COMPACT_ATOMS: atom_id res chain seq x y z
N GLY A 1 1.94 -15.11 3.34
CA GLY A 1 2.71 -14.98 2.09
C GLY A 1 3.43 -13.65 2.05
N LEU A 2 4.10 -13.34 0.94
CA LEU A 2 4.94 -12.14 0.75
C LEU A 2 4.24 -10.83 1.09
N MET A 3 3.02 -10.63 0.60
CA MET A 3 2.19 -9.43 0.79
C MET A 3 1.27 -9.51 2.02
N GLN A 4 1.44 -10.53 2.88
CA GLN A 4 0.71 -10.66 4.16
C GLN A 4 -0.82 -10.58 4.05
N LEU A 5 -1.41 -11.03 2.94
CA LEU A 5 -2.87 -11.03 2.77
C LEU A 5 -3.58 -11.90 3.80
N MET A 6 -4.61 -11.33 4.43
CA MET A 6 -5.55 -12.08 5.24
C MET A 6 -6.36 -13.05 4.36
N PRO A 7 -6.62 -14.30 4.80
CA PRO A 7 -7.35 -15.27 3.98
C PRO A 7 -8.74 -14.79 3.54
N ALA A 8 -9.42 -13.98 4.37
CA ALA A 8 -10.70 -13.37 4.01
C ALA A 8 -10.55 -12.37 2.85
N THR A 9 -9.57 -11.46 2.94
CA THR A 9 -9.24 -10.49 1.88
C THR A 9 -8.84 -11.19 0.59
N ALA A 10 -7.94 -12.17 0.67
CA ALA A 10 -7.54 -12.98 -0.47
C ALA A 10 -8.73 -13.72 -1.11
N SER A 11 -9.69 -14.18 -0.29
CA SER A 11 -10.87 -14.87 -0.81
C SER A 11 -11.83 -13.94 -1.53
N TYR A 12 -12.02 -12.73 -1.00
CA TYR A 12 -12.82 -11.69 -1.60
C TYR A 12 -12.23 -11.24 -2.94
N ILE A 13 -10.95 -10.85 -2.95
CA ILE A 13 -10.25 -10.35 -4.14
C ILE A 13 -10.03 -11.45 -5.20
N GLY A 14 -9.77 -12.68 -4.75
CA GLY A 14 -9.51 -13.81 -5.63
C GLY A 14 -10.75 -14.56 -6.11
N ASN A 15 -11.95 -14.15 -5.69
CA ASN A 15 -13.21 -14.88 -5.89
C ASN A 15 -13.07 -16.40 -5.65
N THR A 16 -12.29 -16.77 -4.62
CA THR A 16 -11.87 -18.14 -4.35
C THR A 16 -11.83 -18.35 -2.86
N ARG A 17 -12.41 -19.44 -2.34
CA ARG A 17 -12.43 -19.67 -0.89
C ARG A 17 -11.07 -20.21 -0.38
N TYR A 18 -10.21 -19.33 0.11
CA TYR A 18 -8.95 -19.68 0.77
C TYR A 18 -9.17 -20.04 2.25
N ARG A 19 -9.66 -21.26 2.51
CA ARG A 19 -9.84 -21.83 3.86
C ARG A 19 -9.30 -23.26 3.95
N GLY A 20 -9.09 -23.76 5.16
CA GLY A 20 -8.53 -25.10 5.39
C GLY A 20 -7.19 -25.27 4.68
N ALA A 21 -7.00 -26.43 4.02
CA ALA A 21 -5.79 -26.75 3.26
C ALA A 21 -5.47 -25.71 2.17
N LYS A 22 -6.48 -25.09 1.57
CA LYS A 22 -6.29 -24.09 0.49
C LYS A 22 -5.60 -22.81 0.97
N ARG A 23 -5.54 -22.54 2.27
CA ARG A 23 -4.74 -21.42 2.82
C ARG A 23 -3.24 -21.55 2.49
N ALA A 24 -2.76 -22.78 2.27
CA ALA A 24 -1.37 -23.03 1.92
C ALA A 24 -0.98 -22.36 0.58
N GLU A 25 -1.93 -22.20 -0.35
CA GLU A 25 -1.71 -21.53 -1.64
C GLU A 25 -1.32 -20.04 -1.46
N LEU A 26 -1.73 -19.40 -0.37
CA LEU A 26 -1.35 -18.00 -0.08
C LEU A 26 0.12 -17.83 0.30
N TYR A 27 0.87 -18.92 0.44
CA TYR A 27 2.32 -18.90 0.59
C TYR A 27 3.06 -19.08 -0.75
N GLN A 28 2.36 -19.46 -1.82
CA GLN A 28 2.94 -19.50 -3.16
C GLN A 28 3.16 -18.05 -3.65
N PRO A 29 4.40 -17.66 -4.00
CA PRO A 29 4.73 -16.29 -4.37
C PRO A 29 3.85 -15.70 -5.47
N GLU A 30 3.61 -16.46 -6.53
CA GLU A 30 2.89 -16.01 -7.73
C GLU A 30 1.42 -15.70 -7.39
N ILE A 31 0.77 -16.59 -6.64
CA ILE A 31 -0.61 -16.38 -6.17
C ILE A 31 -0.68 -15.18 -5.23
N ASN A 32 0.25 -15.11 -4.27
CA ASN A 32 0.21 -14.09 -3.24
C ASN A 32 0.48 -12.68 -3.80
N LEU A 33 1.43 -12.55 -4.72
CA LEU A 33 1.71 -11.29 -5.43
C LEU A 33 0.55 -10.90 -6.34
N SER A 34 0.00 -11.83 -7.12
CA SER A 34 -1.14 -11.55 -8.01
C SER A 34 -2.37 -11.06 -7.23
N LEU A 35 -2.71 -11.72 -6.12
CA LEU A 35 -3.81 -11.28 -5.26
C LEU A 35 -3.51 -9.96 -4.56
N GLY A 36 -2.26 -9.72 -4.18
CA GLY A 36 -1.88 -8.52 -3.45
C GLY A 36 -1.88 -7.28 -4.35
N GLN A 37 -1.43 -7.41 -5.60
CA GLN A 37 -1.59 -6.37 -6.62
C GLN A 37 -3.07 -6.03 -6.81
N LYS A 38 -3.92 -7.03 -7.05
CA LYS A 38 -5.38 -6.81 -7.17
C LYS A 38 -5.98 -6.13 -5.94
N TYR A 39 -5.46 -6.42 -4.75
CA TYR A 39 -5.94 -5.77 -3.54
C TYR A 39 -5.52 -4.30 -3.47
N VAL A 40 -4.29 -3.97 -3.87
CA VAL A 40 -3.84 -2.58 -3.99
C VAL A 40 -4.70 -1.82 -5.00
N ASP A 41 -4.94 -2.39 -6.18
CA ASP A 41 -5.79 -1.79 -7.22
C ASP A 41 -7.21 -1.55 -6.69
N HIS A 42 -7.80 -2.54 -6.03
CA HIS A 42 -9.11 -2.43 -5.39
C HIS A 42 -9.17 -1.30 -4.35
N LEU A 43 -8.11 -1.11 -3.56
CA LEU A 43 -8.03 -0.04 -2.56
C LEU A 43 -7.89 1.34 -3.20
N LEU A 44 -7.14 1.47 -4.30
CA LEU A 44 -7.02 2.72 -5.05
C LEU A 44 -8.37 3.20 -5.62
N GLU A 45 -9.27 2.26 -5.92
CA GLU A 45 -10.64 2.55 -6.37
C GLU A 45 -11.60 2.94 -5.23
N GLN A 46 -11.19 2.81 -3.95
CA GLN A 46 -12.05 3.15 -2.82
C GLN A 46 -12.05 4.66 -2.55
N ASN A 47 -13.26 5.20 -2.35
CA ASN A 47 -13.46 6.57 -1.90
C ASN A 47 -12.66 6.85 -0.61
N GLY A 48 -11.94 7.98 -0.58
CA GLY A 48 -11.11 8.38 0.55
C GLY A 48 -9.66 7.90 0.48
N VAL A 49 -9.31 7.03 -0.47
CA VAL A 49 -7.90 6.78 -0.81
C VAL A 49 -7.42 7.83 -1.80
N ASP A 50 -8.18 8.13 -2.86
CA ASP A 50 -8.00 9.26 -3.78
C ASP A 50 -6.56 9.47 -4.28
N ASN A 51 -5.88 8.37 -4.66
CA ASN A 51 -4.44 8.34 -5.02
C ASN A 51 -3.45 8.81 -3.93
N GLY A 52 -3.95 9.04 -2.72
CA GLY A 52 -3.18 9.38 -1.53
C GLY A 52 -2.38 8.20 -1.02
N PHE A 53 -1.07 8.37 -0.94
CA PHE A 53 -0.17 7.26 -0.68
C PHE A 53 -0.22 6.80 0.79
N LEU A 54 -0.41 7.74 1.72
CA LEU A 54 -0.59 7.46 3.15
C LEU A 54 -1.92 6.75 3.41
N GLN A 55 -2.98 7.20 2.74
CA GLN A 55 -4.31 6.65 2.80
C GLN A 55 -4.32 5.19 2.31
N LEU A 56 -3.66 4.91 1.19
CA LEU A 56 -3.52 3.55 0.67
C LEU A 56 -2.87 2.62 1.69
N MET A 57 -1.73 3.01 2.27
CA MET A 57 -1.04 2.20 3.29
C MET A 57 -1.88 2.02 4.56
N ALA A 58 -2.56 3.06 5.00
CA ALA A 58 -3.49 3.01 6.12
C ALA A 58 -4.65 2.03 5.86
N ALA A 59 -5.24 2.06 4.66
CA ALA A 59 -6.30 1.14 4.26
C ALA A 59 -5.78 -0.30 4.10
N TYR A 60 -4.55 -0.48 3.61
CA TYR A 60 -3.95 -1.80 3.42
C TYR A 60 -3.73 -2.52 4.76
N ASN A 61 -3.12 -1.85 5.73
CA ASN A 61 -2.83 -2.45 7.04
C ASN A 61 -4.02 -2.34 8.00
N GLY A 62 -4.63 -1.16 8.10
CA GLY A 62 -5.71 -0.86 9.04
C GLY A 62 -7.10 -1.23 8.51
N GLY A 63 -7.28 -1.42 7.21
CA GLY A 63 -8.57 -1.66 6.57
C GLY A 63 -9.31 -0.37 6.18
N ILE A 64 -10.01 -0.41 5.05
CA ILE A 64 -10.71 0.76 4.47
C ILE A 64 -11.75 1.37 5.42
N GLY A 65 -12.47 0.54 6.18
CA GLY A 65 -13.45 1.03 7.15
C GLY A 65 -12.84 1.79 8.33
N ASN A 66 -11.59 1.46 8.71
CA ASN A 66 -10.84 2.23 9.71
C ASN A 66 -10.34 3.55 9.13
N LEU A 67 -9.78 3.53 7.92
CA LEU A 67 -9.36 4.76 7.23
C LEU A 67 -10.49 5.79 7.21
N GLY A 68 -11.69 5.39 6.77
CA GLY A 68 -12.83 6.30 6.72
C GLY A 68 -13.26 6.85 8.10
N ARG A 69 -13.06 6.10 9.19
CA ARG A 69 -13.29 6.62 10.55
C ARG A 69 -12.21 7.61 10.97
N TRP A 70 -10.95 7.31 10.69
CA TRP A 70 -9.81 8.16 11.04
C TRP A 70 -9.89 9.50 10.30
N GLN A 71 -10.19 9.48 9.00
CA GLN A 71 -10.38 10.71 8.21
C GLN A 71 -11.54 11.57 8.73
N LYS A 72 -12.66 10.96 9.13
CA LYS A 72 -13.79 11.70 9.71
C LYS A 72 -13.49 12.32 11.08
N ALA A 73 -12.54 11.77 11.82
CA ALA A 73 -12.14 12.29 13.12
C ALA A 73 -11.19 13.50 13.01
N LEU A 74 -10.63 13.73 11.82
CA LEU A 74 -9.74 14.85 11.54
C LEU A 74 -10.54 16.12 11.20
N LYS A 75 -9.96 17.26 11.58
CA LYS A 75 -10.46 18.58 11.18
C LYS A 75 -9.98 18.90 9.76
N ASP A 76 -10.51 19.97 9.18
CA ASP A 76 -10.04 20.47 7.88
C ASP A 76 -8.57 20.91 7.95
N ASN A 77 -7.87 20.86 6.81
CA ASN A 77 -6.47 21.30 6.64
C ASN A 77 -5.44 20.60 7.55
N VAL A 78 -5.54 19.28 7.64
CA VAL A 78 -4.54 18.46 8.33
C VAL A 78 -3.35 18.18 7.41
N ASP A 79 -2.14 18.35 7.95
CA ASP A 79 -0.90 17.96 7.29
C ASP A 79 -0.73 16.42 7.32
N PRO A 80 0.04 15.85 6.37
CA PRO A 80 0.21 14.41 6.26
C PRO A 80 0.88 13.74 7.47
N LEU A 81 1.76 14.43 8.20
CA LEU A 81 2.42 13.86 9.38
C LEU A 81 1.46 13.82 10.57
N TYR A 82 0.65 14.86 10.75
CA TYR A 82 -0.42 14.85 11.74
C TYR A 82 -1.47 13.76 11.43
N PHE A 83 -1.79 13.52 10.15
CA PHE A 83 -2.63 12.38 9.77
C PHE A 83 -2.04 11.07 10.27
N ILE A 84 -0.75 10.79 10.00
CA ILE A 84 -0.11 9.55 10.47
C ILE A 84 -0.20 9.47 11.99
N GLU A 85 0.20 10.51 12.72
CA GLU A 85 0.23 10.49 14.20
C GLU A 85 -1.16 10.42 14.84
N SER A 86 -2.20 10.86 14.13
CA SER A 86 -3.59 10.74 14.59
C SER A 86 -4.14 9.32 14.53
N ILE A 87 -3.51 8.40 13.77
CA ILE A 87 -3.98 7.03 13.62
C ILE A 87 -3.86 6.30 14.98
N PRO A 88 -4.98 5.85 15.58
CA PRO A 88 -4.95 5.20 16.89
C PRO A 88 -4.15 3.89 16.91
N SER A 89 -4.13 3.18 15.77
CA SER A 89 -3.37 1.94 15.60
C SER A 89 -1.87 2.25 15.51
N ARG A 90 -1.14 1.96 16.59
CA ARG A 90 0.34 2.04 16.60
C ARG A 90 0.96 1.14 15.53
N GLU A 91 0.38 -0.03 15.29
CA GLU A 91 0.85 -0.94 14.24
C GLU A 91 0.76 -0.29 12.87
N THR A 92 -0.36 0.37 12.56
CA THR A 92 -0.57 1.02 11.26
C THR A 92 0.35 2.22 11.06
N ARG A 93 0.60 3.01 12.12
CA ARG A 93 1.60 4.10 12.07
C ARG A 93 2.99 3.58 11.71
N LEU A 94 3.48 2.59 12.47
CA LEU A 94 4.77 1.97 12.22
C LEU A 94 4.84 1.27 10.86
N PHE A 95 3.72 0.71 10.38
CA PHE A 95 3.64 0.12 9.06
C PHE A 95 3.86 1.18 7.97
N ILE A 96 3.16 2.31 8.04
CA ILE A 96 3.31 3.42 7.07
C ILE A 96 4.76 3.91 7.05
N GLU A 97 5.33 4.21 8.22
CA GLU A 97 6.73 4.66 8.34
C GLU A 97 7.71 3.68 7.69
N ARG A 98 7.56 2.38 7.97
CA ARG A 98 8.43 1.33 7.43
C ARG A 98 8.29 1.19 5.92
N VAL A 99 7.07 1.23 5.39
CA VAL A 99 6.84 1.12 3.95
C VAL A 99 7.45 2.31 3.22
N MET A 100 7.26 3.53 3.72
CA MET A 100 7.85 4.74 3.13
C MET A 100 9.37 4.72 3.18
N ALA A 101 9.95 4.43 4.34
CA ALA A 101 11.40 4.33 4.50
C ALA A 101 12.00 3.28 3.54
N ASN A 102 11.38 2.10 3.44
CA ASN A 102 11.84 1.05 2.53
C ASN A 102 11.70 1.47 1.07
N LEU A 103 10.59 2.10 0.67
CA LEU A 103 10.40 2.58 -0.70
C LEU A 103 11.50 3.56 -1.10
N TRP A 104 11.80 4.55 -0.26
CA TRP A 104 12.85 5.52 -0.56
C TRP A 104 14.23 4.87 -0.63
N MET A 105 14.48 3.88 0.22
CA MET A 105 15.71 3.11 0.18
C MET A 105 15.84 2.29 -1.11
N TYR A 106 14.74 1.69 -1.59
CA TYR A 106 14.73 0.99 -2.88
C TYR A 106 14.92 1.95 -4.05
N ARG A 107 14.22 3.09 -4.06
CA ARG A 107 14.39 4.13 -5.09
C ARG A 107 15.83 4.61 -5.17
N SER A 108 16.43 4.94 -4.02
CA SER A 108 17.84 5.33 -3.94
C SER A 108 18.77 4.26 -4.51
N ARG A 109 18.55 2.97 -4.17
CA ARG A 109 19.34 1.85 -4.72
C ARG A 109 19.17 1.67 -6.23
N PHE A 110 18.02 2.05 -6.78
CA PHE A 110 17.75 2.02 -8.22
C PHE A 110 18.13 3.33 -8.93
N GLY A 111 18.71 4.31 -8.23
CA GLY A 111 19.04 5.61 -8.81
C GLY A 111 17.82 6.45 -9.19
N GLN A 112 16.67 6.17 -8.58
CA GLN A 112 15.39 6.87 -8.80
C GLN A 112 15.22 8.03 -7.82
N GLU A 113 14.49 9.05 -8.26
CA GLU A 113 14.10 10.16 -7.39
C GLU A 113 13.11 9.71 -6.32
N THR A 114 13.02 10.48 -5.22
CA THR A 114 12.13 10.20 -4.09
C THR A 114 11.09 11.31 -3.91
N PRO A 115 10.23 11.60 -4.89
CA PRO A 115 9.29 12.74 -4.81
C PRO A 115 8.34 12.66 -3.61
N SER A 116 7.96 11.44 -3.19
CA SER A 116 7.12 11.27 -2.00
C SER A 116 7.83 11.59 -0.68
N LEU A 117 9.16 11.53 -0.63
CA LEU A 117 9.95 12.01 0.51
C LEU A 117 9.95 13.53 0.54
N ASP A 118 10.21 14.15 -0.61
CA ASP A 118 10.29 15.61 -0.74
C ASP A 118 8.95 16.28 -0.40
N LEU A 119 7.84 15.75 -0.94
CA LEU A 119 6.49 16.20 -0.62
C LEU A 119 6.20 16.09 0.88
N LEU A 120 6.48 14.92 1.48
CA LEU A 120 6.21 14.71 2.90
C LEU A 120 7.06 15.65 3.78
N ALA A 121 8.32 15.89 3.42
CA ALA A 121 9.22 16.81 4.12
C ALA A 121 8.76 18.28 4.00
N ALA A 122 8.10 18.64 2.90
CA ALA A 122 7.47 19.95 2.69
C ALA A 122 6.10 20.09 3.40
N GLY A 123 5.60 19.03 4.05
CA GLY A 123 4.25 19.01 4.64
C GLY A 123 3.15 18.86 3.61
N GLU A 124 3.48 18.45 2.39
CA GLU A 124 2.53 18.19 1.30
C GLU A 124 2.15 16.71 1.25
N TRP A 125 0.91 16.44 0.83
CA TRP A 125 0.39 15.08 0.74
C TRP A 125 1.12 14.28 -0.35
N PRO A 126 1.84 13.19 0.00
CA PRO A 126 2.58 12.43 -0.99
C PRO A 126 1.63 11.62 -1.87
N THR A 127 1.85 11.71 -3.18
CA THR A 127 1.21 10.87 -4.20
C THR A 127 2.21 9.87 -4.77
N TYR A 128 1.72 8.73 -5.26
CA TYR A 128 2.59 7.79 -5.97
C TYR A 128 2.94 8.36 -7.35
N GLN A 129 4.23 8.48 -7.62
CA GLN A 129 4.77 8.83 -8.94
C GLN A 129 5.63 7.67 -9.45
N PRO A 130 5.30 7.07 -10.61
CA PRO A 130 6.13 6.02 -11.19
C PRO A 130 7.49 6.60 -11.63
N GLN A 131 8.57 5.88 -11.35
CA GLN A 131 9.95 6.30 -11.64
C GLN A 131 10.67 5.34 -12.60
N ASP A 132 10.04 4.21 -12.94
CA ASP A 132 10.59 3.27 -13.91
C ASP A 132 10.45 3.86 -15.32
N GLN A 133 11.55 4.41 -15.85
CA GLN A 133 11.68 4.72 -17.27
C GLN A 133 12.19 3.48 -18.00
N ASP A 134 11.29 2.58 -18.40
CA ASP A 134 11.44 1.58 -19.49
C ASP A 134 10.42 0.45 -19.28
N THR A 135 9.31 0.48 -20.02
CA THR A 135 8.46 -0.70 -20.26
C THR A 135 9.19 -1.82 -21.03
N GLU A 136 10.44 -1.61 -21.45
CA GLU A 136 11.20 -2.55 -22.28
C GLU A 136 12.17 -3.48 -21.53
N ARG A 137 12.47 -3.27 -20.24
CA ARG A 137 13.44 -4.13 -19.50
C ARG A 137 12.81 -5.18 -18.58
N GLY A 138 11.50 -5.12 -18.35
CA GLY A 138 10.79 -6.13 -17.56
C GLY A 138 10.08 -7.14 -18.44
N LEU A 139 10.57 -8.39 -18.47
CA LEU A 139 9.94 -9.59 -19.06
C LEU A 139 10.13 -9.82 -20.58
N ARG A 140 11.37 -9.74 -21.09
CA ARG A 140 11.78 -10.71 -22.12
C ARG A 140 12.31 -11.96 -21.43
N ALA A 141 11.40 -12.82 -20.99
CA ALA A 141 11.74 -14.23 -20.86
C ALA A 141 12.08 -14.71 -22.28
N GLN A 142 13.37 -14.98 -22.51
CA GLN A 142 13.82 -15.68 -23.71
C GLN A 142 13.01 -16.96 -23.81
N ARG A 143 12.28 -17.11 -24.92
CA ARG A 143 11.73 -18.40 -25.35
C ARG A 143 12.83 -19.19 -26.03
#